data_AF-A0A1I4ELZ9-F1
#
_entry.id   AF-A0A1I4ELZ9-F1
#
_cell.length_a   1.000
_cell.length_b   1.000
_cell.length_c   1.000
_cell.angle_alpha   90.00
_cell.angle_beta   90.00
_cell.angle_gamma   90.00
#
_symmetry.space_group_name_H-M   'P 1'
#
loop_
_entity.id
_entity.type
_entity.pdbx_description
1 polymer ?
#
loop_
_entity_poly.entity_id
_entity_poly.type
_entity_poly.pdbx_seq_one_letter_code
_entity_poly.pdbx_strand_id
1 'polypeptide(L)'
;MRKTMLLLALLPLSLGAIAAEKKAAPPPDPVEDPLLITAGFLTHHPDLKYRMLGMEAYKEKRFDDALRYFRRASFFADKPSQGMVAEMYWNGEGAPQDRALAYAWMDLAAERGYAGFLGLRERYWNALSAAERERATSEGQAVYARFGDEAAKPRYEFQLRTGRRNITGSRTGFTGNLQILVPGPAGEQSIPGSKFYDERYWDAKKYWAWQDNVWMKPAIGRVDVGDVEVVREGQPPKVDSRIPETRPQVDAPVPDVPEEPAPKPTP
;
A
#
# COMPACT_ATOMS: atom_id res chain seq x y z
N MET A 1 -48.25 35.52 -66.28
CA MET A 1 -48.31 34.07 -66.02
C MET A 1 -47.65 33.78 -64.66
N ARG A 2 -48.38 33.08 -63.76
CA ARG A 2 -48.00 32.34 -62.53
C ARG A 2 -47.05 33.03 -61.50
N LYS A 3 -47.53 33.48 -60.33
CA LYS A 3 -47.95 32.77 -59.07
C LYS A 3 -46.80 32.44 -58.10
N THR A 4 -46.75 33.19 -56.98
CA THR A 4 -46.59 32.78 -55.55
C THR A 4 -45.63 31.64 -55.15
N MET A 5 -44.73 31.87 -54.18
CA MET A 5 -44.88 31.42 -52.77
C MET A 5 -43.72 31.86 -51.86
N LEU A 6 -44.10 32.28 -50.65
CA LEU A 6 -43.31 32.53 -49.45
C LEU A 6 -42.77 31.21 -48.86
N LEU A 7 -41.58 31.16 -48.27
CA LEU A 7 -41.31 30.21 -47.17
C LEU A 7 -40.29 30.75 -46.16
N LEU A 8 -40.77 30.87 -44.93
CA LEU A 8 -40.07 31.11 -43.67
C LEU A 8 -39.42 29.78 -43.23
N ALA A 9 -38.17 29.76 -42.75
CA ALA A 9 -37.64 28.59 -42.04
C ALA A 9 -36.56 28.98 -41.02
N LEU A 10 -36.73 28.39 -39.83
CA LEU A 10 -36.05 28.61 -38.55
C LEU A 10 -34.55 28.28 -38.52
N LEU A 11 -33.84 28.99 -37.63
CA LEU A 11 -32.55 28.63 -37.02
C LEU A 11 -32.54 27.21 -36.42
N PRO A 12 -31.33 26.63 -36.30
CA PRO A 12 -30.95 26.05 -35.01
C PRO A 12 -29.64 26.65 -34.47
N LEU A 13 -29.70 27.12 -33.22
CA LEU A 13 -28.54 27.32 -32.36
C LEU A 13 -27.78 25.98 -32.23
N SER A 14 -26.53 25.94 -32.67
CA SER A 14 -25.62 24.85 -32.31
C SER A 14 -25.18 25.03 -30.85
N LEU A 15 -25.75 24.23 -29.94
CA LEU A 15 -25.15 24.00 -28.63
C LEU A 15 -23.81 23.28 -28.84
N GLY A 16 -22.70 23.96 -28.51
CA GLY A 16 -21.40 23.31 -28.37
C GLY A 16 -21.44 22.37 -27.17
N ALA A 17 -21.43 21.07 -27.42
CA ALA A 17 -21.21 20.08 -26.38
C ALA A 17 -19.74 20.16 -25.94
N ILE A 18 -19.50 20.66 -24.73
CA ILE A 18 -18.21 20.53 -24.06
C ILE A 18 -18.06 19.06 -23.69
N ALA A 19 -17.25 18.33 -24.45
CA ALA A 19 -16.90 16.95 -24.12
C ALA A 19 -16.08 16.97 -22.82
N ALA A 20 -16.69 16.53 -21.72
CA ALA A 20 -15.95 16.24 -20.50
C ALA A 20 -14.97 15.10 -20.80
N GLU A 21 -13.67 15.38 -20.76
CA GLU A 21 -12.64 14.35 -20.74
C GLU A 21 -12.92 13.42 -19.56
N LYS A 22 -13.34 12.20 -19.84
CA LYS A 22 -13.35 11.13 -18.84
C LYS A 22 -11.90 10.93 -18.41
N LYS A 23 -11.54 11.44 -17.22
CA LYS A 23 -10.33 11.01 -16.51
C LYS A 23 -10.33 9.48 -16.53
N ALA A 24 -9.30 8.89 -17.12
CA ALA A 24 -9.12 7.45 -17.12
C ALA A 24 -9.24 6.94 -15.67
N ALA A 25 -10.03 5.88 -15.48
CA ALA A 25 -10.13 5.25 -14.17
C ALA A 25 -8.71 4.90 -13.69
N PRO A 26 -8.37 5.16 -12.42
CA PRO A 26 -7.09 4.71 -11.90
C PRO A 26 -6.98 3.20 -12.13
N PRO A 27 -5.84 2.71 -12.64
CA PRO A 27 -5.64 1.29 -12.88
C PRO A 27 -5.85 0.49 -11.58
N PRO A 28 -6.37 -0.75 -11.69
CA PRO A 28 -6.72 -1.56 -10.53
C PRO A 28 -5.51 -1.81 -9.62
N ASP A 29 -5.76 -2.08 -8.34
CA ASP A 29 -4.74 -2.50 -7.39
C ASP A 29 -4.05 -3.77 -7.95
N PRO A 30 -2.71 -3.86 -8.02
CA PRO A 30 -2.03 -5.09 -8.41
C PRO A 30 -2.49 -6.29 -7.60
N VAL A 31 -2.92 -6.13 -6.34
CA VAL A 31 -3.52 -7.21 -5.52
C VAL A 31 -4.86 -7.71 -6.06
N GLU A 32 -5.56 -6.88 -6.84
CA GLU A 32 -6.80 -7.23 -7.52
C GLU A 32 -6.59 -7.77 -8.95
N ASP A 33 -5.35 -7.77 -9.47
CA ASP A 33 -5.00 -8.37 -10.75
C ASP A 33 -4.33 -9.74 -10.50
N PRO A 34 -5.07 -10.87 -10.63
CA PRO A 34 -4.53 -12.19 -10.33
C PRO A 34 -3.32 -12.56 -11.21
N LEU A 35 -3.16 -11.89 -12.36
CA LEU A 35 -2.02 -12.09 -13.25
C LEU A 35 -0.76 -11.37 -12.74
N LEU A 36 -0.89 -10.29 -11.96
CA LEU A 36 0.28 -9.61 -11.40
C LEU A 36 0.77 -10.29 -10.11
N ILE A 37 -0.14 -10.87 -9.32
CA ILE A 37 0.16 -11.50 -8.02
C ILE A 37 0.69 -12.93 -8.19
N THR A 38 1.84 -13.03 -8.84
CA THR A 38 2.44 -14.32 -9.20
C THR A 38 3.72 -14.53 -8.43
N ALA A 39 4.18 -15.78 -8.31
CA ALA A 39 5.39 -16.12 -7.54
C ALA A 39 6.61 -15.27 -7.97
N GLY A 40 6.76 -15.01 -9.27
CA GLY A 40 7.85 -14.18 -9.80
C GLY A 40 7.76 -12.70 -9.38
N PHE A 41 6.56 -12.13 -9.35
CA PHE A 41 6.34 -10.74 -8.93
C PHE A 41 6.53 -10.59 -7.42
N LEU A 42 5.89 -11.47 -6.65
CA LEU A 42 5.91 -11.49 -5.19
C LEU A 42 7.30 -11.74 -4.59
N THR A 43 8.20 -12.39 -5.34
CA THR A 43 9.59 -12.60 -4.91
C THR A 43 10.30 -11.29 -4.61
N HIS A 44 10.04 -10.24 -5.39
CA HIS A 44 10.66 -8.92 -5.21
C HIS A 44 9.72 -7.89 -4.60
N HIS A 45 8.49 -8.28 -4.25
CA HIS A 45 7.50 -7.45 -3.57
C HIS A 45 7.11 -8.12 -2.24
N PRO A 46 8.06 -8.26 -1.29
CA PRO A 46 7.84 -9.01 -0.06
C PRO A 46 6.80 -8.35 0.86
N ASP A 47 6.60 -7.05 0.77
CA ASP A 47 5.54 -6.33 1.48
C ASP A 47 4.16 -6.91 1.11
N LEU A 48 3.88 -7.04 -0.19
CA LEU A 48 2.65 -7.64 -0.72
C LEU A 48 2.58 -9.13 -0.41
N LYS A 49 3.67 -9.87 -0.65
CA LYS A 49 3.75 -11.32 -0.41
C LYS A 49 3.33 -11.65 1.02
N TYR A 50 3.99 -11.03 1.99
CA TYR A 50 3.76 -11.34 3.39
C TYR A 50 2.47 -10.73 3.93
N ARG A 51 2.00 -9.60 3.39
CA ARG A 51 0.65 -9.09 3.69
C ARG A 51 -0.41 -10.12 3.30
N MET A 52 -0.33 -10.69 2.11
CA MET A 52 -1.28 -11.70 1.65
C MET A 52 -1.25 -12.97 2.48
N LEU A 53 -0.04 -13.49 2.78
CA LEU A 53 0.11 -14.66 3.65
C LEU A 53 -0.46 -14.38 5.06
N GLY A 54 -0.25 -13.17 5.58
CA GLY A 54 -0.84 -12.72 6.84
C GLY A 54 -2.37 -12.69 6.80
N MET A 55 -2.96 -12.12 5.74
CA MET A 55 -4.41 -12.06 5.58
C MET A 55 -5.04 -13.46 5.47
N GLU A 56 -4.42 -14.37 4.74
CA GLU A 56 -4.91 -15.75 4.62
C GLU A 56 -4.80 -16.50 5.96
N ALA A 57 -3.65 -16.42 6.63
CA ALA A 57 -3.48 -17.02 7.95
C ALA A 57 -4.49 -16.43 8.96
N TYR A 58 -4.74 -15.12 8.93
CA TYR A 58 -5.71 -14.45 9.79
C TYR A 58 -7.14 -14.95 9.53
N LYS A 59 -7.53 -15.08 8.25
CA LYS A 59 -8.83 -15.63 7.84
C LYS A 59 -9.01 -17.09 8.29
N GLU A 60 -7.94 -17.88 8.25
CA GLU A 60 -7.89 -19.25 8.75
C GLU A 60 -7.77 -19.33 10.29
N LYS A 61 -7.78 -18.18 11.00
CA LYS A 61 -7.61 -18.04 12.46
C LYS A 61 -6.28 -18.57 13.00
N ARG A 62 -5.27 -18.69 12.13
CA ARG A 62 -3.88 -18.99 12.50
C ARG A 62 -3.18 -17.69 12.91
N PHE A 63 -3.59 -17.16 14.06
CA PHE A 63 -3.18 -15.81 14.47
C PHE A 63 -1.68 -15.67 14.77
N ASP A 64 -1.01 -16.70 15.27
CA ASP A 64 0.46 -16.66 15.47
C ASP A 64 1.19 -16.48 14.11
N ASP A 65 0.84 -17.30 13.13
CA ASP A 65 1.37 -17.22 11.76
C ASP A 65 1.06 -15.86 11.13
N ALA A 66 -0.18 -15.39 11.26
CA ALA A 66 -0.61 -14.10 10.73
C ALA A 66 0.22 -12.94 11.30
N LEU A 67 0.42 -12.92 12.62
CA LEU A 67 1.23 -11.89 13.28
C LEU A 67 2.67 -11.89 12.75
N ARG A 68 3.26 -13.07 12.56
CA ARG A 68 4.62 -13.22 12.03
C ARG A 68 4.72 -12.75 10.58
N TYR A 69 3.76 -13.10 9.73
CA TYR A 69 3.69 -12.61 8.36
C TYR A 69 3.48 -11.09 8.28
N PHE A 70 2.57 -10.51 9.07
CA PHE A 70 2.38 -9.06 9.07
C PHE A 70 3.60 -8.30 9.61
N ARG A 71 4.31 -8.83 10.62
CA ARG A 71 5.58 -8.26 11.07
C ARG A 71 6.65 -8.33 9.98
N ARG A 72 6.68 -9.40 9.19
CA ARG A 72 7.58 -9.53 8.03
C ARG A 72 7.24 -8.51 6.93
N ALA A 73 5.97 -8.31 6.60
CA ALA A 73 5.56 -7.27 5.65
C ALA A 73 5.89 -5.86 6.18
N SER A 74 5.66 -5.61 7.47
CA SER A 74 5.99 -4.34 8.14
C SER A 74 7.48 -4.01 8.07
N PHE A 75 8.35 -5.03 8.06
CA PHE A 75 9.80 -4.87 7.90
C PHE A 75 10.20 -4.28 6.54
N PHE A 76 9.27 -4.31 5.58
CA PHE A 76 9.35 -3.74 4.24
C PHE A 76 8.43 -2.52 4.06
N ALA A 77 8.09 -1.83 5.15
CA ALA A 77 7.34 -0.57 5.16
C ALA A 77 5.87 -0.68 4.70
N ASP A 78 5.26 -1.87 4.82
CA ASP A 78 3.84 -2.06 4.54
C ASP A 78 2.97 -1.47 5.65
N LYS A 79 2.41 -0.28 5.44
CA LYS A 79 1.53 0.40 6.41
C LYS A 79 0.27 -0.42 6.78
N PRO A 80 -0.40 -1.11 5.85
CA PRO A 80 -1.54 -1.96 6.19
C PRO A 80 -1.18 -3.09 7.17
N SER A 81 -0.05 -3.76 6.95
CA SER A 81 0.43 -4.80 7.87
C SER A 81 0.86 -4.21 9.21
N GLN A 82 1.43 -3.01 9.25
CA GLN A 82 1.72 -2.31 10.53
C GLN A 82 0.41 -2.07 11.31
N GLY A 83 -0.66 -1.67 10.61
CA GLY A 83 -2.01 -1.55 11.18
C GLY A 83 -2.57 -2.88 11.67
N MET A 84 -2.43 -3.97 10.90
CA MET A 84 -2.86 -5.30 11.33
C MET A 84 -2.11 -5.79 12.57
N VAL A 85 -0.78 -5.58 12.64
CA VAL A 85 0.01 -5.90 13.86
C VAL A 85 -0.52 -5.14 15.06
N ALA A 86 -0.86 -3.85 14.88
CA ALA A 86 -1.46 -3.04 15.94
C ALA A 86 -2.81 -3.59 16.41
N GLU A 87 -3.71 -3.92 15.49
CA GLU A 87 -5.02 -4.50 15.82
C GLU A 87 -4.89 -5.85 16.52
N MET A 88 -3.95 -6.69 16.09
CA MET A 88 -3.71 -8.00 16.71
C MET A 88 -3.21 -7.86 18.15
N TYR A 89 -2.27 -6.94 18.43
CA TYR A 89 -1.88 -6.62 19.81
C TYR A 89 -3.01 -5.97 20.61
N TRP A 90 -3.87 -5.18 19.96
CA TRP A 90 -5.03 -4.55 20.61
C TRP A 90 -6.07 -5.59 21.04
N ASN A 91 -6.27 -6.65 20.25
CA ASN A 91 -7.27 -7.68 20.50
C ASN A 91 -6.71 -8.91 21.24
N GLY A 92 -5.39 -9.05 21.33
CA GLY A 92 -4.76 -10.26 21.89
C GLY A 92 -4.81 -11.46 20.94
N GLU A 93 -4.68 -11.22 19.64
CA GLU A 93 -4.72 -12.25 18.59
C GLU A 93 -3.30 -12.66 18.22
N GLY A 94 -2.95 -13.94 18.43
CA GLY A 94 -1.61 -14.47 18.13
C GLY A 94 -0.52 -14.05 19.12
N ALA A 95 -0.81 -13.10 20.01
CA ALA A 95 -0.01 -12.72 21.16
C ALA A 95 -0.94 -12.23 22.29
N PRO A 96 -0.49 -12.20 23.56
CA PRO A 96 -1.25 -11.54 24.62
C PRO A 96 -1.59 -10.09 24.26
N GLN A 97 -2.75 -9.61 24.71
CA GLN A 97 -3.16 -8.22 24.52
C GLN A 97 -2.12 -7.27 25.12
N ASP A 98 -1.60 -6.36 24.32
CA ASP A 98 -0.69 -5.30 24.75
C ASP A 98 -1.07 -3.98 24.07
N ARG A 99 -1.86 -3.18 24.80
CA ARG A 99 -2.44 -1.95 24.27
C ARG A 99 -1.39 -0.86 24.06
N ALA A 100 -0.32 -0.85 24.85
CA ALA A 100 0.78 0.09 24.69
C ALA A 100 1.54 -0.21 23.39
N LEU A 101 1.89 -1.48 23.16
CA LEU A 101 2.55 -1.90 21.93
C LEU A 101 1.63 -1.73 20.71
N ALA A 102 0.34 -2.03 20.84
CA ALA A 102 -0.67 -1.78 19.81
C ALA A 102 -0.71 -0.31 19.37
N TYR A 103 -0.68 0.63 20.32
CA TYR A 103 -0.59 2.05 19.99
C TYR A 103 0.69 2.38 19.23
N ALA A 104 1.85 1.88 19.67
CA ALA A 104 3.11 2.16 18.99
C ALA A 104 3.11 1.68 17.53
N TRP A 105 2.54 0.51 17.26
CA TRP A 105 2.37 0.01 15.89
C TRP A 105 1.35 0.81 15.09
N MET A 106 0.24 1.26 15.70
CA MET A 106 -0.76 2.06 14.99
C MET A 106 -0.25 3.47 14.68
N ASP A 107 0.51 4.08 15.60
CA ASP A 107 1.18 5.35 15.37
C ASP A 107 2.22 5.22 14.24
N LEU A 108 2.99 4.14 14.22
CA LEU A 108 3.88 3.82 13.11
C LEU A 108 3.11 3.63 11.78
N ALA A 109 1.97 2.93 11.78
CA ALA A 109 1.14 2.78 10.58
C ALA A 109 0.65 4.15 10.05
N ALA A 110 0.39 5.08 10.97
CA ALA A 110 -0.06 6.44 10.68
C ALA A 110 1.07 7.41 10.26
N GLU A 111 2.34 6.99 10.26
CA GLU A 111 3.52 7.82 9.92
C GLU A 111 3.39 8.55 8.56
N ARG A 112 2.66 7.97 7.60
CA ARG A 112 2.40 8.57 6.27
C ARG A 112 1.12 9.42 6.19
N GLY A 113 0.43 9.64 7.30
CA GLY A 113 -0.76 10.51 7.32
C GLY A 113 -2.03 9.90 6.74
N TYR A 114 -2.12 8.57 6.65
CA TYR A 114 -3.34 7.93 6.17
C TYR A 114 -4.47 8.12 7.20
N ALA A 115 -5.55 8.78 6.78
CA ALA A 115 -6.63 9.21 7.67
C ALA A 115 -7.22 8.08 8.53
N GLY A 116 -7.34 6.87 7.96
CA GLY A 116 -7.81 5.69 8.69
C GLY A 116 -6.90 5.32 9.87
N PHE A 117 -5.59 5.27 9.66
CA PHE A 117 -4.62 4.96 10.71
C PHE A 117 -4.48 6.11 11.71
N LEU A 118 -4.57 7.37 11.27
CA LEU A 118 -4.63 8.51 12.17
C LEU A 118 -5.83 8.43 13.12
N GLY A 119 -7.02 8.13 12.60
CA GLY A 119 -8.22 7.98 13.42
C GLY A 119 -8.09 6.84 14.44
N LEU A 120 -7.57 5.69 14.03
CA LEU A 120 -7.32 4.56 14.93
C LEU A 120 -6.25 4.87 15.97
N ARG A 121 -5.17 5.56 15.58
CA ARG A 121 -4.11 6.02 16.48
C ARG A 121 -4.68 6.88 17.60
N GLU A 122 -5.47 7.91 17.25
CA GLU A 122 -6.05 8.80 18.26
C GLU A 122 -7.04 8.06 19.17
N ARG A 123 -7.83 7.14 18.61
CA ARG A 123 -8.72 6.26 19.40
C ARG A 123 -7.91 5.42 20.40
N TYR A 124 -6.81 4.82 19.98
CA TYR A 124 -5.96 4.01 20.84
C TYR A 124 -5.37 4.87 21.95
N TRP A 125 -4.77 6.01 21.63
CA TRP A 125 -4.19 6.93 22.61
C TRP A 125 -5.18 7.35 23.70
N ASN A 126 -6.39 7.72 23.31
CA ASN A 126 -7.43 8.16 24.22
C ASN A 126 -7.90 7.05 25.15
N ALA A 127 -7.80 5.80 24.72
CA ALA A 127 -8.18 4.64 25.52
C ALA A 127 -7.05 4.13 26.43
N LEU A 128 -5.79 4.52 26.21
CA LEU A 128 -4.67 4.16 27.07
C LEU A 128 -4.68 4.92 28.41
N SER A 129 -4.32 4.23 29.48
CA SER A 129 -3.94 4.80 30.76
C SER A 129 -2.61 5.55 30.68
N ALA A 130 -2.29 6.35 31.70
CA ALA A 130 -1.02 7.08 31.77
C ALA A 130 0.21 6.15 31.69
N ALA A 131 0.17 5.02 32.41
CA ALA A 131 1.24 4.04 32.40
C ALA A 131 1.39 3.35 31.03
N GLU A 132 0.28 3.04 30.36
CA GLU A 132 0.32 2.48 29.00
C GLU A 132 0.86 3.49 27.98
N ARG A 133 0.53 4.79 28.11
CA ARG A 133 1.07 5.85 27.25
C ARG A 133 2.59 6.01 27.40
N GLU A 134 3.08 5.95 28.64
CA GLU A 134 4.51 5.98 28.92
C GLU A 134 5.22 4.77 28.30
N ARG A 135 4.68 3.56 28.52
CA ARG A 135 5.18 2.34 27.87
C ARG A 135 5.17 2.46 26.35
N ALA A 136 4.08 2.93 25.76
CA ALA A 136 3.96 3.04 24.31
C ALA A 136 4.99 3.99 23.70
N THR A 137 5.28 5.09 24.41
CA THR A 137 6.29 6.07 24.02
C THR A 137 7.71 5.50 24.13
N SER A 138 7.99 4.75 25.20
CA SER A 138 9.30 4.14 25.45
C SER A 138 9.57 2.94 24.53
N GLU A 139 8.65 1.97 24.49
CA GLU A 139 8.79 0.75 23.67
C GLU A 139 8.61 1.02 22.19
N GLY A 140 7.80 2.03 21.84
CA GLY A 140 7.60 2.47 20.46
C GLY A 140 8.88 2.92 19.78
N GLN A 141 9.88 3.39 20.52
CA GLN A 141 11.20 3.72 19.98
C GLN A 141 11.85 2.52 19.28
N ALA A 142 11.78 1.33 19.88
CA ALA A 142 12.32 0.11 19.28
C ALA A 142 11.53 -0.33 18.05
N VAL A 143 10.21 -0.09 18.05
CA VAL A 143 9.33 -0.35 16.91
C VAL A 143 9.70 0.57 15.73
N TYR A 144 9.81 1.88 15.96
CA TYR A 144 10.20 2.87 14.96
C TYR A 144 11.60 2.62 14.42
N ALA A 145 12.58 2.39 15.30
CA ALA A 145 13.95 2.12 14.89
C ALA A 145 14.03 0.93 13.91
N ARG A 146 13.20 -0.10 14.09
CA ARG A 146 13.24 -1.31 13.25
C ARG A 146 12.30 -1.27 12.05
N PHE A 147 11.12 -0.68 12.17
CA PHE A 147 10.01 -0.77 11.21
C PHE A 147 9.53 0.58 10.66
N GLY A 148 10.06 1.71 11.16
CA GLY A 148 9.90 3.05 10.60
C GLY A 148 10.27 3.12 9.13
N ASP A 149 9.62 4.00 8.38
CA ASP A 149 9.89 4.16 6.94
C ASP A 149 11.37 4.41 6.65
N GLU A 150 12.08 5.18 7.50
CA GLU A 150 13.52 5.44 7.37
C GLU A 150 14.38 4.17 7.45
N ALA A 151 13.96 3.17 8.24
CA ALA A 151 14.66 1.89 8.34
C ALA A 151 14.18 0.89 7.28
N ALA A 152 12.87 0.88 6.99
CA ALA A 152 12.22 -0.18 6.23
C ALA A 152 12.19 0.09 4.72
N LYS A 153 12.02 1.35 4.27
CA LYS A 153 12.02 1.69 2.84
C LYS A 153 13.34 1.31 2.15
N PRO A 154 14.55 1.61 2.70
CA PRO A 154 15.80 1.21 2.05
C PRO A 154 15.91 -0.29 1.78
N ARG A 155 15.38 -1.13 2.69
CA ARG A 155 15.35 -2.59 2.53
C ARG A 155 14.41 -3.01 1.41
N TYR A 156 13.23 -2.40 1.33
CA TYR A 156 12.29 -2.69 0.26
C TYR A 156 12.82 -2.26 -1.11
N GLU A 157 13.38 -1.06 -1.19
CA GLU A 157 13.97 -0.54 -2.42
C GLU A 157 15.15 -1.40 -2.91
N PHE A 158 15.89 -2.00 -1.98
CA PHE A 158 16.91 -3.00 -2.33
C PHE A 158 16.30 -4.23 -3.02
N GLN A 159 15.13 -4.71 -2.59
CA GLN A 159 14.42 -5.83 -3.23
C GLN A 159 13.96 -5.46 -4.64
N LEU A 160 13.38 -4.27 -4.82
CA LEU A 160 12.99 -3.78 -6.14
C LEU A 160 14.18 -3.64 -7.09
N ARG A 161 15.28 -3.04 -6.62
CA ARG A 161 16.52 -2.90 -7.42
C ARG A 161 17.09 -4.26 -7.83
N THR A 162 17.08 -5.23 -6.91
CA THR A 162 17.55 -6.59 -7.18
C THR A 162 16.70 -7.25 -8.25
N GLY A 163 15.38 -7.19 -8.12
CA GLY A 163 14.51 -7.79 -9.11
C GLY A 163 14.57 -7.10 -10.47
N ARG A 164 14.74 -5.77 -10.53
CA ARG A 164 15.00 -5.05 -11.79
C ARG A 164 16.24 -5.51 -12.51
N ARG A 165 17.31 -5.85 -11.78
CA ARG A 165 18.56 -6.38 -12.38
C ARG A 165 18.39 -7.79 -12.94
N ASN A 166 17.45 -8.56 -12.40
CA ASN A 166 17.19 -9.95 -12.81
C ASN A 166 16.23 -10.06 -14.00
N ILE A 167 15.70 -8.95 -14.51
CA ILE A 167 14.83 -8.92 -15.68
C ILE A 167 15.68 -9.22 -16.93
N THR A 168 15.41 -10.34 -17.60
CA THR A 168 16.07 -10.67 -18.89
C THR A 168 15.73 -9.61 -19.93
N GLY A 169 16.75 -8.99 -20.54
CA GLY A 169 16.59 -7.88 -21.50
C GLY A 169 16.60 -6.46 -20.88
N SER A 170 16.68 -6.33 -19.55
CA SER A 170 16.57 -5.03 -18.84
C SER A 170 17.79 -4.12 -18.85
N ARG A 171 18.92 -4.55 -19.40
CA ARG A 171 20.12 -3.68 -19.46
C ARG A 171 19.87 -2.40 -20.28
N THR A 172 18.84 -2.39 -21.11
CA THR A 172 18.36 -1.21 -21.87
C THR A 172 16.91 -0.81 -21.54
N GLY A 173 16.23 -1.50 -20.61
CA GLY A 173 14.82 -1.24 -20.26
C GLY A 173 13.77 -1.70 -21.29
N PHE A 174 14.16 -2.46 -22.33
CA PHE A 174 13.25 -2.88 -23.38
C PHE A 174 12.48 -4.17 -23.02
N THR A 175 11.17 -4.06 -22.79
CA THR A 175 10.26 -5.19 -22.54
C THR A 175 9.30 -5.47 -23.71
N GLY A 176 9.48 -4.81 -24.87
CA GLY A 176 8.48 -4.72 -25.94
C GLY A 176 8.02 -6.05 -26.54
N ASN A 177 8.90 -7.05 -26.59
CA ASN A 177 8.57 -8.41 -27.05
C ASN A 177 8.65 -9.46 -25.93
N LEU A 178 8.86 -9.03 -24.68
CA LEU A 178 9.00 -9.95 -23.56
C LEU A 178 7.62 -10.47 -23.17
N GLN A 179 7.52 -11.79 -23.05
CA GLN A 179 6.35 -12.49 -22.54
C GLN A 179 6.76 -13.24 -21.28
N ILE A 180 6.04 -13.01 -20.19
CA ILE A 180 6.24 -13.69 -18.92
C ILE A 180 5.22 -14.83 -18.86
N LEU A 181 5.73 -16.05 -18.89
CA LEU A 181 4.93 -17.25 -18.69
C LEU A 181 4.72 -17.45 -17.19
N VAL A 182 3.45 -17.49 -16.80
CA VAL A 182 3.01 -17.58 -15.41
C VAL A 182 2.14 -18.83 -15.26
N PRO A 183 2.44 -19.70 -14.29
CA PRO A 183 1.53 -20.78 -13.92
C PRO A 183 0.22 -20.21 -13.36
N GLY A 184 -0.92 -20.58 -13.95
CA GLY A 184 -2.25 -20.20 -13.48
C GLY A 184 -3.23 -21.38 -13.39
N PRO A 185 -4.44 -21.18 -12.85
CA PRO A 185 -5.44 -22.24 -12.66
C PRO A 185 -5.84 -22.99 -13.94
N ALA A 186 -5.72 -22.34 -15.09
CA ALA A 186 -6.04 -22.90 -16.41
C ALA A 186 -4.78 -23.27 -17.22
N GLY A 187 -3.63 -23.47 -16.58
CA GLY A 187 -2.34 -23.72 -17.25
C GLY A 187 -1.42 -22.49 -17.32
N GLU A 188 -0.37 -22.56 -18.14
CA GLU A 188 0.54 -21.42 -18.36
C GLU A 188 -0.20 -20.27 -19.06
N GLN A 189 -0.11 -19.08 -18.46
CA GLN A 189 -0.68 -17.84 -18.99
C GLN A 189 0.46 -16.89 -19.33
N SER A 190 0.34 -16.18 -20.46
CA SER A 190 1.35 -15.23 -20.91
C SER A 190 0.96 -13.80 -20.53
N ILE A 191 1.88 -13.08 -19.91
CA ILE A 191 1.71 -11.67 -19.55
C ILE A 191 2.74 -10.85 -20.32
N PRO A 192 2.33 -9.76 -21.00
CA PRO A 192 3.27 -8.82 -21.59
C PRO A 192 4.25 -8.30 -20.53
N GLY A 193 5.55 -8.33 -20.83
CA GLY A 193 6.60 -7.85 -19.93
C GLY A 193 6.42 -6.38 -19.55
N SER A 194 5.82 -5.56 -20.43
CA SER A 194 5.46 -4.17 -20.12
C SER A 194 4.43 -4.02 -19.01
N LYS A 195 3.53 -5.00 -18.86
CA LYS A 195 2.55 -5.05 -17.78
C LYS A 195 3.18 -5.58 -16.49
N PHE A 196 3.95 -6.66 -16.59
CA PHE A 196 4.61 -7.28 -15.44
C PHE A 196 5.68 -6.37 -14.81
N TYR A 197 6.46 -5.67 -15.65
CA TYR A 197 7.53 -4.75 -15.25
C TYR A 197 7.15 -3.27 -15.35
N ASP A 198 5.86 -2.95 -15.21
CA ASP A 198 5.40 -1.55 -15.17
C ASP A 198 6.20 -0.79 -14.10
N GLU A 199 6.78 0.35 -14.49
CA GLU A 199 7.62 1.15 -13.59
C GLU A 199 6.86 1.58 -12.32
N ARG A 200 5.53 1.60 -12.34
CA ARG A 200 4.73 1.84 -11.13
C ARG A 200 5.04 0.86 -10.00
N TYR A 201 5.37 -0.38 -10.33
CA TYR A 201 5.64 -1.45 -9.35
C TYR A 201 7.13 -1.66 -9.11
N TRP A 202 7.97 -1.34 -10.08
CA TRP A 202 9.41 -1.62 -10.02
C TRP A 202 10.29 -0.39 -9.75
N ASP A 203 9.78 0.83 -9.98
CA ASP A 203 10.44 2.06 -9.56
C ASP A 203 9.99 2.45 -8.14
N ALA A 204 10.93 2.49 -7.20
CA ALA A 204 10.64 2.77 -5.79
C ALA A 204 9.83 4.06 -5.58
N LYS A 205 10.19 5.15 -6.27
CA LYS A 205 9.51 6.43 -6.11
C LYS A 205 8.07 6.34 -6.61
N LYS A 206 7.85 5.70 -7.76
CA LYS A 206 6.50 5.50 -8.31
C LYS A 206 5.69 4.52 -7.46
N TYR A 207 6.33 3.52 -6.89
CA TYR A 207 5.69 2.54 -6.02
C TYR A 207 5.15 3.17 -4.74
N TRP A 208 5.97 3.98 -4.06
CA TRP A 208 5.52 4.71 -2.87
C TRP A 208 4.40 5.70 -3.20
N ALA A 209 4.53 6.46 -4.29
CA ALA A 209 3.46 7.35 -4.73
C ALA A 209 2.15 6.60 -5.07
N TRP A 210 2.26 5.39 -5.62
CA TRP A 210 1.11 4.54 -5.88
C TRP A 210 0.46 4.06 -4.57
N GLN A 211 1.23 3.54 -3.62
CA GLN A 211 0.71 3.14 -2.30
C GLN A 211 0.03 4.34 -1.60
N ASP A 212 0.70 5.49 -1.56
CA ASP A 212 0.16 6.70 -0.96
C ASP A 212 -1.17 7.11 -1.62
N ASN A 213 -1.29 7.01 -2.95
CA ASN A 213 -2.56 7.29 -3.65
C ASN A 213 -3.68 6.31 -3.26
N VAL A 214 -3.36 5.01 -3.11
CA VAL A 214 -4.33 4.00 -2.70
C VAL A 214 -4.87 4.29 -1.29
N TRP A 215 -4.00 4.69 -0.37
CA TRP A 215 -4.33 4.80 1.06
C TRP A 215 -4.66 6.23 1.54
N MET A 216 -4.28 7.28 0.82
CA MET A 216 -4.59 8.67 1.17
C MET A 216 -5.97 9.14 0.74
N LYS A 217 -6.69 8.44 -0.16
CA LYS A 217 -8.03 8.87 -0.61
C LYS A 217 -8.98 9.00 0.59
N PRO A 218 -9.43 10.22 0.95
CA PRO A 218 -10.46 10.40 1.95
C PRO A 218 -11.84 10.29 1.28
N ALA A 219 -12.80 9.67 1.95
CA ALA A 219 -14.21 9.91 1.67
C ALA A 219 -14.48 11.42 1.80
N ILE A 220 -15.30 11.94 0.89
CA ILE A 220 -15.78 13.33 0.87
C ILE A 220 -16.34 13.67 2.26
N GLY A 221 -15.57 14.40 3.04
CA GLY A 221 -15.90 14.84 4.39
C GLY A 221 -15.44 16.28 4.55
N ARG A 222 -16.27 17.21 4.09
CA ARG A 222 -16.07 18.65 4.27
C ARG A 222 -16.10 18.94 5.78
N VAL A 223 -14.96 19.31 6.35
CA VAL A 223 -14.89 20.01 7.63
C VAL A 223 -14.04 21.26 7.41
N ASP A 224 -14.66 22.40 7.67
CA ASP A 224 -14.15 23.74 7.46
C ASP A 224 -13.49 24.21 8.75
N VAL A 225 -12.15 24.25 8.83
CA VAL A 225 -11.42 25.01 9.86
C VAL A 225 -10.01 25.39 9.36
N GLY A 226 -9.77 26.70 9.21
CA GLY A 226 -8.45 27.34 9.37
C GLY A 226 -7.52 27.37 8.15
N ASP A 227 -6.64 28.37 8.12
CA ASP A 227 -5.84 28.79 6.97
C ASP A 227 -5.06 27.64 6.31
N VAL A 228 -5.18 27.59 4.98
CA VAL A 228 -4.57 26.59 4.10
C VAL A 228 -3.06 26.77 4.08
N GLU A 229 -2.33 25.81 4.65
CA GLU A 229 -0.90 25.67 4.38
C GLU A 229 -0.73 24.97 3.02
N VAL A 230 0.04 25.61 2.12
CA VAL A 230 0.28 25.08 0.77
C VAL A 230 1.19 23.86 0.87
N VAL A 231 0.60 22.67 0.86
CA VAL A 231 1.32 21.41 0.72
C VAL A 231 2.01 21.42 -0.65
N ARG A 232 3.36 21.40 -0.66
CA ARG A 232 4.13 21.14 -1.88
C ARG A 232 3.64 19.81 -2.47
N GLU A 233 3.12 19.86 -3.69
CA GLU A 233 2.65 18.67 -4.41
C GLU A 233 3.74 17.61 -4.45
N GLY A 234 3.51 16.48 -3.77
CA GLY A 234 4.33 15.27 -3.94
C GLY A 234 4.84 14.58 -2.67
N GLN A 235 4.55 15.06 -1.46
CA GLN A 235 4.93 14.35 -0.23
C GLN A 235 3.84 14.48 0.84
N PRO A 236 3.38 13.38 1.47
CA PRO A 236 2.40 13.46 2.55
C PRO A 236 2.92 14.35 3.69
N PRO A 237 2.03 15.10 4.37
CA PRO A 237 2.44 15.91 5.52
C PRO A 237 3.11 15.02 6.56
N LYS A 238 4.26 15.44 7.09
CA LYS A 238 4.92 14.73 8.21
C LYS A 238 3.97 14.78 9.39
N VAL A 239 3.47 13.62 9.82
CA VAL A 239 2.59 13.52 10.97
C VAL A 239 3.44 13.56 12.22
N ASP A 240 3.10 14.46 13.15
CA ASP A 240 3.73 14.45 14.47
C ASP A 240 3.39 13.13 15.19
N SER A 241 4.43 12.36 15.46
CA SER A 241 4.38 11.17 16.30
C SER A 241 4.58 11.57 17.77
N ARG A 242 3.92 10.85 18.66
CA ARG A 242 4.18 10.96 20.11
C ARG A 242 5.38 10.14 20.55
N ILE A 243 5.88 9.26 19.68
CA ILE A 243 7.10 8.48 19.90
C ILE A 243 8.29 9.37 19.52
N PRO A 244 9.30 9.50 20.41
CA PRO A 244 10.48 10.31 20.12
C PRO A 244 11.20 9.85 18.85
N GLU A 245 11.88 10.78 18.19
CA GLU A 245 12.73 10.44 17.04
C GLU A 245 13.77 9.40 17.44
N THR A 246 13.93 8.38 16.60
CA THR A 246 14.84 7.25 16.86
C THR A 246 15.75 7.01 15.68
N ARG A 247 16.95 6.52 15.97
CA ARG A 247 17.90 6.16 14.93
C ARG A 247 17.40 4.91 14.17
N PRO A 248 17.25 4.97 12.84
CA PRO A 248 16.80 3.83 12.06
C PRO A 248 17.86 2.72 12.03
N GLN A 249 17.40 1.47 12.14
CA GLN A 249 18.21 0.26 12.14
C GLN A 249 18.12 -0.45 10.78
N VAL A 250 18.66 0.12 9.72
CA VAL A 250 18.54 -0.45 8.36
C VAL A 250 19.01 -1.92 8.29
N ASP A 251 20.03 -2.29 9.08
CA ASP A 251 20.60 -3.65 9.13
C ASP A 251 19.99 -4.58 10.19
N ALA A 252 18.81 -4.26 10.71
CA ALA A 252 18.13 -5.12 11.68
C ALA A 252 17.89 -6.54 11.13
N PRO A 253 17.91 -7.59 11.97
CA PRO A 253 17.64 -8.95 11.52
C PRO A 253 16.21 -9.07 10.99
N VAL A 254 16.07 -9.83 9.90
CA VAL A 254 14.77 -10.01 9.25
C VAL A 254 13.86 -10.86 10.14
N PRO A 255 12.60 -10.45 10.40
CA PRO A 255 11.67 -11.24 11.22
C PRO A 255 11.45 -12.64 10.64
N ASP A 256 11.40 -13.64 11.51
CA ASP A 256 11.14 -15.01 11.10
C ASP A 256 9.67 -15.24 10.70
N VAL A 257 9.42 -16.16 9.77
CA VAL A 257 8.07 -16.51 9.25
C VAL A 257 7.88 -18.02 9.22
N PRO A 258 6.64 -18.54 9.33
CA PRO A 258 6.41 -19.98 9.25
C PRO A 258 6.85 -20.51 7.89
N GLU A 259 7.02 -21.83 7.78
CA GLU A 259 7.18 -22.43 6.46
C GLU A 259 6.00 -22.04 5.57
N GLU A 260 6.30 -21.60 4.34
CA GLU A 260 5.26 -21.16 3.41
C GLU A 260 4.34 -22.33 3.12
N PRO A 261 3.01 -22.15 3.25
CA PRO A 261 2.07 -23.21 2.93
C PRO A 261 2.26 -23.62 1.46
N ALA A 262 2.28 -24.93 1.19
CA ALA A 262 2.40 -25.44 -0.16
C ALA A 262 1.36 -24.78 -1.08
N PRO A 263 1.70 -24.47 -2.34
CA PRO A 263 0.75 -23.87 -3.27
C PRO A 263 -0.51 -24.75 -3.32
N LYS A 264 -1.68 -24.14 -3.01
CA LYS A 264 -2.96 -24.85 -3.10
C LYS A 264 -3.07 -25.40 -4.55
N PRO A 265 -3.34 -26.69 -4.75
CA PRO A 265 -3.48 -27.25 -6.09
C PRO A 265 -4.55 -26.46 -6.83
N THR A 266 -4.24 -26.06 -8.06
CA THR A 266 -5.20 -25.40 -8.95
C THR A 266 -6.37 -26.35 -9.19
N PRO A 267 -7.63 -25.89 -9.02
CA PRO A 267 -8.81 -26.73 -9.24
C PRO A 267 -8.95 -27.17 -10.70
#